data_AF-A0AAV4BT37-F1
#
_entry.id   AF-A0AAV4BT37-F1
#
_cell.length_a   1.000
_cell.length_b   1.000
_cell.length_c   1.000
_cell.angle_alpha   90.00
_cell.angle_beta   90.00
_cell.angle_gamma   90.00
#
_symmetry.space_group_name_H-M   'P 1'
#
loop_
_entity.id
_entity.type
_entity.pdbx_description
1 polymer ?
#
loop_
_entity_poly.entity_id
_entity_poly.type
_entity_poly.pdbx_seq_one_letter_code
_entity_poly.pdbx_strand_id
1 'polypeptide(L)'
;MSTRDPDVKFYSSKTLNTFNNSFNIPFVLRDNNSFSCAHNLIPDVSEFTISGGLGSNPDWLTDNDDTTCNDENAQTITVRLATPHPLTWVRIVVSDTANLTEFQLGYQTSTTGVALCDNARSARVDDKTLDIFCPTSTIVTHVTVSGLGVSTLCSLFISG
;
A
#
# COMPACT_ATOMS: atom_id res chain seq x y z
N MET A 1 -34.59 -3.40 40.94
CA MET A 1 -33.50 -3.55 39.94
C MET A 1 -34.18 -3.64 38.58
N SER A 2 -34.64 -2.54 37.99
CA SER A 2 -33.88 -1.44 37.38
C SER A 2 -32.91 -1.90 36.30
N THR A 3 -33.28 -1.57 35.06
CA THR A 3 -32.69 -1.95 33.77
C THR A 3 -31.59 -0.98 33.32
N ARG A 4 -30.61 -1.45 32.52
CA ARG A 4 -30.30 -0.97 31.14
C ARG A 4 -28.88 -1.34 30.68
N ASP A 5 -28.82 -1.58 29.37
CA ASP A 5 -27.70 -1.54 28.43
C ASP A 5 -28.31 -0.89 27.15
N PRO A 6 -27.58 -0.28 26.19
CA PRO A 6 -26.15 0.02 26.11
C PRO A 6 -25.84 1.53 25.90
N ASP A 7 -24.56 1.89 25.81
CA ASP A 7 -24.11 3.22 25.36
C ASP A 7 -23.06 3.12 24.23
N VAL A 8 -23.55 3.22 22.98
CA VAL A 8 -22.73 3.36 21.76
C VAL A 8 -22.35 4.83 21.59
N LYS A 9 -21.05 5.15 21.62
CA LYS A 9 -20.57 6.53 21.41
C LYS A 9 -20.36 6.84 19.93
N PHE A 10 -21.35 7.54 19.36
CA PHE A 10 -21.21 8.22 18.08
C PHE A 10 -20.25 9.41 18.21
N TYR A 11 -19.31 9.57 17.28
CA TYR A 11 -18.57 10.81 17.09
C TYR A 11 -18.98 11.52 15.79
N SER A 12 -19.35 12.78 15.99
CA SER A 12 -20.03 13.70 15.06
C SER A 12 -19.45 13.80 13.65
N SER A 13 -20.33 13.75 12.64
CA SER A 13 -20.04 14.28 11.31
C SER A 13 -20.00 15.81 11.32
N LYS A 14 -18.97 16.42 10.72
CA LYS A 14 -19.06 17.82 10.26
C LYS A 14 -19.00 17.91 8.74
N THR A 15 -19.84 18.80 8.24
CA THR A 15 -20.32 18.89 6.87
C THR A 15 -19.27 19.43 5.88
N LEU A 16 -19.50 19.08 4.60
CA LEU A 16 -18.84 19.51 3.37
C LEU A 16 -18.10 20.86 3.41
N ASN A 17 -17.01 20.94 2.63
CA ASN A 17 -16.85 22.05 1.70
C ASN A 17 -16.55 21.53 0.29
N THR A 18 -17.20 22.17 -0.68
CA THR A 18 -17.33 21.71 -2.06
C THR A 18 -16.09 22.01 -2.91
N PHE A 19 -15.62 21.04 -3.69
CA PHE A 19 -14.97 21.33 -4.97
C PHE A 19 -15.67 20.56 -6.09
N ASN A 20 -16.31 21.32 -6.97
CA ASN A 20 -16.85 20.79 -8.22
C ASN A 20 -15.69 20.40 -9.13
N ASN A 21 -15.72 19.16 -9.64
CA ASN A 21 -15.39 18.92 -11.04
C ASN A 21 -16.24 17.74 -11.53
N SER A 22 -17.02 17.99 -12.58
CA SER A 22 -18.04 17.07 -13.07
C SER A 22 -17.42 15.93 -13.88
N PHE A 23 -17.44 14.73 -13.33
CA PHE A 23 -17.31 13.50 -14.12
C PHE A 23 -18.61 12.71 -14.05
N ASN A 24 -19.26 12.52 -15.21
CA ASN A 24 -20.44 11.68 -15.33
C ASN A 24 -20.04 10.22 -15.06
N ILE A 25 -20.65 9.61 -14.03
CA ILE A 25 -20.58 8.17 -13.77
C ILE A 25 -22.02 7.63 -13.83
N PRO A 26 -22.29 6.54 -14.58
CA PRO A 26 -23.62 5.94 -14.58
C PRO A 26 -23.93 5.22 -13.26
N PHE A 27 -25.03 5.60 -12.59
CA PHE A 27 -25.88 4.72 -11.75
C PHE A 27 -26.42 3.56 -12.62
N VAL A 28 -26.91 2.38 -12.16
CA VAL A 28 -27.35 1.77 -10.87
C VAL A 28 -26.84 0.30 -10.88
N LEU A 29 -26.83 -0.57 -9.85
CA LEU A 29 -27.51 -0.74 -8.54
C LEU A 29 -26.45 -0.79 -7.39
N ARG A 30 -26.67 -1.09 -6.09
CA ARG A 30 -27.73 -1.69 -5.22
C ARG A 30 -27.84 -3.21 -5.09
N ASP A 31 -27.10 -3.76 -4.12
CA ASP A 31 -27.62 -4.75 -3.16
C ASP A 31 -27.21 -4.34 -1.73
N ASN A 32 -27.98 -4.75 -0.72
CA ASN A 32 -27.94 -4.15 0.62
C ASN A 32 -26.95 -4.83 1.58
N ASN A 33 -26.51 -4.09 2.60
CA ASN A 33 -25.82 -4.58 3.83
C ASN A 33 -24.34 -5.00 3.76
N SER A 34 -23.53 -4.41 2.88
CA SER A 34 -22.09 -4.34 3.12
C SER A 34 -21.52 -2.96 2.81
N PHE A 35 -21.01 -2.27 3.83
CA PHE A 35 -20.08 -1.15 3.64
C PHE A 35 -18.70 -1.71 3.32
N SER A 36 -18.58 -2.34 2.16
CA SER A 36 -17.27 -2.61 1.58
C SER A 36 -16.69 -1.28 1.12
N CYS A 37 -15.65 -0.81 1.79
CA CYS A 37 -14.73 0.17 1.22
C CYS A 37 -13.88 -0.51 0.14
N ALA A 38 -14.54 -1.07 -0.88
CA ALA A 38 -13.91 -1.56 -2.10
C ALA A 38 -13.34 -0.35 -2.84
N HIS A 39 -12.15 0.05 -2.40
CA HIS A 39 -11.20 0.78 -3.21
C HIS A 39 -10.89 -0.12 -4.42
N ASN A 40 -11.69 0.02 -5.49
CA ASN A 40 -11.34 -0.46 -6.82
C ASN A 40 -10.19 0.42 -7.34
N LEU A 41 -9.02 0.26 -6.71
CA LEU A 41 -7.74 0.62 -7.25
C LEU A 41 -7.47 -0.36 -8.39
N ILE A 42 -8.02 -0.09 -9.57
CA ILE A 42 -7.44 -0.64 -10.79
C ILE A 42 -6.04 -0.03 -10.86
N PRO A 43 -4.96 -0.81 -10.70
CA PRO A 43 -3.63 -0.25 -10.60
C PRO A 43 -3.26 0.37 -11.93
N ASP A 44 -2.77 1.60 -11.87
CA ASP A 44 -1.94 2.12 -12.94
C ASP A 44 -0.67 1.24 -12.98
N VAL A 45 -0.51 0.48 -14.06
CA VAL A 45 0.23 -0.79 -14.06
C VAL A 45 1.73 -0.55 -13.93
N SER A 46 2.18 -0.51 -12.68
CA SER A 46 3.57 -0.27 -12.31
C SER A 46 4.43 -1.47 -12.73
N GLU A 47 5.64 -1.20 -13.21
CA GLU A 47 6.59 -2.25 -13.61
C GLU A 47 7.41 -2.66 -12.37
N PHE A 48 7.32 -3.92 -11.93
CA PHE A 48 8.10 -4.40 -10.79
C PHE A 48 9.38 -5.10 -11.30
N THR A 49 10.48 -4.88 -10.59
CA THR A 49 11.78 -5.51 -10.85
C THR A 49 12.36 -6.06 -9.56
N ILE A 50 12.72 -7.34 -9.56
CA ILE A 50 13.37 -8.00 -8.43
C ILE A 50 14.90 -7.90 -8.58
N SER A 51 15.58 -7.40 -7.56
CA SER A 51 17.05 -7.41 -7.54
C SER A 51 17.53 -8.79 -7.06
N GLY A 52 17.88 -9.64 -8.03
CA GLY A 52 18.35 -11.02 -7.79
C GLY A 52 17.65 -12.09 -8.63
N GLY A 53 16.49 -11.75 -9.23
CA GLY A 53 15.70 -12.62 -10.13
C GLY A 53 15.89 -12.28 -11.61
N LEU A 54 15.51 -13.19 -12.51
CA LEU A 54 15.70 -13.07 -13.96
C LEU A 54 14.63 -12.21 -14.66
N GLY A 55 14.57 -10.92 -14.33
CA GLY A 55 14.06 -9.87 -15.24
C GLY A 55 12.58 -9.90 -15.65
N SER A 56 11.76 -10.79 -15.09
CA SER A 56 10.30 -10.79 -15.25
C SER A 56 9.61 -9.99 -14.14
N ASN A 57 8.46 -9.40 -14.48
CA ASN A 57 7.54 -8.87 -13.48
C ASN A 57 7.07 -10.04 -12.59
N PRO A 58 7.25 -10.01 -11.25
CA PRO A 58 6.72 -11.05 -10.38
C PRO A 58 5.20 -11.10 -10.41
N ASP A 59 4.64 -12.15 -10.99
CA ASP A 59 3.18 -12.36 -11.08
C ASP A 59 2.53 -12.29 -9.68
N TRP A 60 3.17 -12.85 -8.66
CA TRP A 60 2.74 -12.87 -7.25
C TRP A 60 2.60 -11.49 -6.59
N LEU A 61 3.15 -10.42 -7.17
CA LEU A 61 2.96 -9.03 -6.70
C LEU A 61 1.78 -8.32 -7.35
N THR A 62 1.19 -8.93 -8.39
CA THR A 62 0.23 -8.27 -9.29
C THR A 62 -1.05 -9.09 -9.52
N ASP A 63 -1.14 -10.29 -8.94
CA ASP A 63 -2.30 -11.19 -9.01
C ASP A 63 -3.46 -10.76 -8.08
N ASN A 64 -3.22 -9.81 -7.17
CA ASN A 64 -4.18 -9.33 -6.17
C ASN A 64 -4.61 -10.43 -5.18
N ASP A 65 -3.68 -11.29 -4.77
CA ASP A 65 -3.88 -12.30 -3.73
C ASP A 65 -2.87 -12.11 -2.58
N ASP A 66 -3.35 -11.81 -1.37
CA ASP A 66 -2.50 -11.64 -0.17
C ASP A 66 -1.88 -12.98 0.32
N THR A 67 -2.16 -14.11 -0.35
CA THR A 67 -1.69 -15.46 0.02
C THR A 67 -0.64 -16.05 -0.93
N THR A 68 -0.47 -15.47 -2.12
CA THR A 68 0.68 -15.73 -3.00
C THR A 68 1.84 -14.83 -2.58
N CYS A 69 3.04 -15.38 -2.51
CA CYS A 69 4.17 -14.69 -1.91
C CYS A 69 5.47 -15.02 -2.61
N ASN A 70 6.47 -14.19 -2.35
CA ASN A 70 7.84 -14.35 -2.81
C ASN A 70 8.38 -15.75 -2.48
N ASP A 71 8.53 -16.59 -3.51
CA ASP A 71 9.23 -17.87 -3.44
C ASP A 71 10.73 -17.72 -3.83
N GLU A 72 11.11 -16.56 -4.36
CA GLU A 72 12.49 -16.20 -4.62
C GLU A 72 13.19 -15.70 -3.33
N ASN A 73 14.49 -16.01 -3.19
CA ASN A 73 15.31 -15.53 -2.06
C ASN A 73 15.67 -14.03 -2.17
N ALA A 74 14.80 -13.23 -2.79
CA ALA A 74 15.01 -11.81 -2.99
C ALA A 74 14.95 -11.03 -1.67
N GLN A 75 15.90 -10.11 -1.50
CA GLN A 75 15.98 -9.19 -0.35
C GLN A 75 15.75 -7.74 -0.76
N THR A 76 15.41 -7.48 -2.03
CA THR A 76 15.18 -6.13 -2.57
C THR A 76 14.29 -6.19 -3.81
N ILE A 77 13.23 -5.39 -3.80
CA ILE A 77 12.28 -5.21 -4.90
C ILE A 77 12.24 -3.72 -5.23
N THR A 78 12.32 -3.39 -6.51
CA THR A 78 12.18 -2.02 -7.02
C THR A 78 10.99 -1.94 -7.95
N VAL A 79 10.03 -1.09 -7.61
CA VAL A 79 8.81 -0.84 -8.36
C VAL A 79 8.94 0.48 -9.09
N ARG A 80 8.81 0.48 -10.41
CA ARG A 80 8.68 1.69 -11.23
C ARG A 80 7.20 2.07 -11.33
N LEU A 81 6.87 3.25 -10.82
CA LEU A 81 5.50 3.76 -10.82
C LEU A 81 5.08 4.12 -12.26
N ALA A 82 3.89 3.66 -12.68
CA ALA A 82 3.34 3.95 -14.00
C ALA A 82 3.06 5.46 -14.18
N THR A 83 2.32 6.06 -13.26
CA THR A 83 2.23 7.52 -13.06
C THR A 83 3.12 7.94 -11.89
N PRO A 84 4.23 8.64 -12.15
CA PRO A 84 5.04 9.25 -11.10
C PRO A 84 4.23 10.24 -10.25
N HIS A 85 4.24 10.06 -8.93
CA HIS A 85 3.53 10.88 -7.95
C HIS A 85 4.38 11.08 -6.68
N PRO A 86 4.09 12.04 -5.79
CA PRO A 86 4.69 12.07 -4.46
C PRO A 86 4.34 10.78 -3.70
N LEU A 87 5.23 10.26 -2.86
CA LEU A 87 4.93 9.10 -2.03
C LEU A 87 4.27 9.57 -0.72
N THR A 88 3.31 8.80 -0.20
CA THR A 88 2.70 9.07 1.12
C THR A 88 2.75 7.85 2.03
N TRP A 89 2.29 6.68 1.57
CA TRP A 89 2.29 5.44 2.33
C TRP A 89 2.66 4.26 1.44
N VAL A 90 3.25 3.24 2.07
CA VAL A 90 3.48 1.92 1.48
C VAL A 90 2.94 0.88 2.45
N ARG A 91 2.02 0.04 1.98
CA ARG A 91 1.52 -1.13 2.73
C ARG A 91 2.22 -2.39 2.26
N ILE A 92 2.67 -3.18 3.22
CA ILE A 92 3.35 -4.45 3.05
C ILE A 92 2.51 -5.53 3.74
N VAL A 93 2.27 -6.63 3.04
CA VAL A 93 1.64 -7.85 3.58
C VAL A 93 2.62 -9.00 3.48
N VAL A 94 2.83 -9.76 4.56
CA VAL A 94 3.77 -10.89 4.60
C VAL A 94 3.13 -12.22 5.02
N SER A 95 3.76 -13.31 4.59
CA SER A 95 3.40 -14.68 4.97
C SER A 95 3.86 -15.02 6.39
N ASP A 96 5.11 -14.68 6.71
CA ASP A 96 5.74 -14.86 8.02
C ASP A 96 6.01 -13.51 8.70
N THR A 97 5.57 -13.41 9.96
CA THR A 97 5.61 -12.23 10.80
C THR A 97 6.96 -12.00 11.48
N ALA A 98 7.87 -13.00 11.46
CA ALA A 98 9.15 -12.94 12.17
C ALA A 98 10.00 -11.72 11.80
N ASN A 99 10.02 -11.36 10.52
CA ASN A 99 10.84 -10.28 9.95
C ASN A 99 9.99 -9.04 9.59
N LEU A 100 8.78 -8.90 10.16
CA LEU A 100 7.81 -7.85 9.78
C LEU A 100 8.32 -6.43 10.07
N THR A 101 9.32 -6.26 10.94
CA THR A 101 10.00 -4.97 11.19
C THR A 101 11.28 -4.77 10.37
N GLU A 102 11.71 -5.76 9.59
CA GLU A 102 12.99 -5.78 8.88
C GLU A 102 12.84 -5.33 7.41
N PHE A 103 12.12 -4.22 7.24
CA PHE A 103 11.93 -3.52 5.97
C PHE A 103 12.55 -2.14 6.01
N GLN A 104 13.31 -1.82 4.96
CA GLN A 104 13.81 -0.49 4.66
C GLN A 104 13.14 -0.01 3.37
N LEU A 105 12.70 1.25 3.38
CA LEU A 105 12.04 1.89 2.25
C LEU A 105 12.94 2.97 1.67
N GLY A 106 13.17 2.90 0.36
CA GLY A 106 13.80 3.94 -0.45
C GLY A 106 12.91 4.36 -1.60
N TYR A 107 13.24 5.50 -2.20
CA TYR A 107 12.54 6.07 -3.35
C TYR A 107 13.53 6.74 -4.31
N GLN A 108 13.15 6.86 -5.58
CA GLN A 108 13.95 7.54 -6.61
C GLN A 108 13.09 8.56 -7.37
N THR A 109 13.62 9.75 -7.60
CA THR A 109 13.00 10.76 -8.48
C THR A 109 13.60 10.71 -9.88
N SER A 110 13.08 11.48 -10.83
CA SER A 110 13.66 11.57 -12.19
C SER A 110 15.06 12.24 -12.23
N THR A 111 15.49 12.93 -11.17
CA THR A 111 16.73 13.71 -11.13
C THR A 111 17.73 13.24 -10.06
N THR A 112 17.33 12.34 -9.16
CA THR A 112 18.17 11.83 -8.07
C THR A 112 18.39 10.33 -8.17
N GLY A 113 19.46 9.83 -7.54
CA GLY A 113 19.57 8.42 -7.21
C GLY A 113 18.56 8.00 -6.13
N VAL A 114 18.64 6.74 -5.70
CA VAL A 114 17.84 6.19 -4.60
C VAL A 114 18.16 6.94 -3.32
N ALA A 115 17.14 7.53 -2.71
CA ALA A 115 17.15 8.13 -1.39
C ALA A 115 16.43 7.22 -0.39
N LEU A 116 16.87 7.19 0.87
CA LEU A 116 16.18 6.47 1.93
C LEU A 116 15.01 7.30 2.47
N CYS A 117 14.02 6.61 3.03
CA CYS A 117 12.92 7.27 3.74
C CYS A 117 13.32 7.61 5.19
N ASP A 118 14.13 8.65 5.36
CA ASP A 118 14.74 9.01 6.64
C ASP A 118 13.74 9.34 7.77
N ASN A 119 12.50 9.72 7.42
CA ASN A 119 11.42 10.01 8.36
C ASN A 119 10.31 8.94 8.35
N ALA A 120 10.62 7.72 7.93
CA ALA A 120 9.67 6.61 7.88
C ALA A 120 9.03 6.37 9.27
N ARG A 121 7.71 6.17 9.29
CA ARG A 121 6.98 5.73 10.49
C ARG A 121 6.18 4.49 10.15
N SER A 122 6.42 3.41 10.87
CA SER A 122 5.68 2.16 10.69
C SER A 122 4.50 2.07 11.66
N ALA A 123 3.39 1.49 11.18
CA ALA A 123 2.23 1.12 11.96
C ALA A 123 1.83 -0.30 11.57
N ARG A 124 1.82 -1.22 12.54
CA ARG A 124 1.32 -2.58 12.34
C ARG A 124 -0.20 -2.55 12.34
N VAL A 125 -0.81 -2.94 11.23
CA VAL A 125 -2.28 -2.93 11.04
C VAL A 125 -2.90 -4.18 11.64
N ASP A 126 -2.26 -5.33 11.42
CA ASP A 126 -2.62 -6.64 11.95
C ASP A 126 -1.36 -7.51 12.08
N ASP A 127 -1.51 -8.82 12.31
CA ASP A 127 -0.35 -9.68 12.50
C ASP A 127 0.59 -9.79 11.29
N LYS A 128 0.09 -9.58 10.07
CA LYS A 128 0.82 -9.74 8.79
C LYS A 128 1.00 -8.44 8.00
N THR A 129 0.27 -7.38 8.35
CA THR A 129 0.24 -6.13 7.59
C THR A 129 1.01 -5.00 8.29
N LEU A 130 1.91 -4.35 7.55
CA LEU A 130 2.67 -3.17 7.96
C LEU A 130 2.37 -1.99 7.02
N ASP A 131 1.92 -0.86 7.59
CA ASP A 131 1.87 0.42 6.89
C ASP A 131 3.11 1.24 7.22
N ILE A 132 3.84 1.70 6.20
CA ILE A 132 5.01 2.58 6.32
C ILE A 132 4.62 3.95 5.75
N PHE A 133 4.51 4.95 6.62
CA PHE A 133 4.38 6.34 6.23
C PHE A 133 5.71 6.85 5.67
N CYS A 134 5.70 7.35 4.45
CA CYS A 134 6.87 7.91 3.78
C CYS A 134 6.50 9.11 2.89
N PRO A 135 6.23 10.29 3.49
CA PRO A 135 5.85 11.48 2.73
C PRO A 135 7.04 12.06 1.97
N THR A 136 6.95 12.16 0.65
CA THR A 136 7.87 12.96 -0.18
C THR A 136 7.22 14.25 -0.65
N SER A 137 8.01 15.31 -0.79
CA SER A 137 7.60 16.57 -1.43
C SER A 137 7.86 16.58 -2.94
N THR A 138 8.59 15.59 -3.44
CA THR A 138 9.02 15.43 -4.83
C THR A 138 8.30 14.26 -5.49
N ILE A 139 8.15 14.35 -6.82
CA ILE A 139 7.61 13.28 -7.65
C ILE A 139 8.57 12.08 -7.64
N VAL A 140 8.07 10.96 -7.14
CA VAL A 140 8.74 9.67 -7.12
C VAL A 140 8.45 8.92 -8.43
N THR A 141 9.46 8.26 -8.96
CA THR A 141 9.38 7.42 -10.17
C THR A 141 9.60 5.95 -9.85
N HIS A 142 10.38 5.65 -8.80
CA HIS A 142 10.59 4.29 -8.33
C HIS A 142 10.53 4.22 -6.81
N VAL A 143 10.02 3.12 -6.27
CA VAL A 143 10.02 2.78 -4.85
C VAL A 143 10.81 1.49 -4.67
N THR A 144 11.74 1.47 -3.74
CA THR A 144 12.56 0.30 -3.42
C THR A 144 12.25 -0.17 -2.01
N VAL A 145 11.84 -1.43 -1.88
CA VAL A 145 11.66 -2.12 -0.60
C VAL A 145 12.79 -3.12 -0.45
N SER A 146 13.55 -3.03 0.64
CA SER A 146 14.68 -3.91 0.92
C SER A 146 14.65 -4.45 2.35
N GLY A 147 15.38 -5.53 2.61
CA GLY A 147 15.52 -6.14 3.94
C GLY A 147 15.11 -7.60 3.97
N LEU A 148 15.23 -8.23 5.14
CA LEU A 148 15.01 -9.67 5.31
C LEU A 148 13.52 -10.05 5.27
N GLY A 149 12.60 -9.12 5.54
CA GLY A 149 11.17 -9.36 5.36
C GLY A 149 10.74 -9.49 3.89
N VAL A 150 11.57 -9.07 2.94
CA VAL A 150 11.24 -9.15 1.50
C VAL A 150 11.12 -10.59 1.02
N SER A 151 11.83 -11.54 1.62
CA SER A 151 11.72 -12.97 1.29
C SER A 151 10.40 -13.61 1.73
N THR A 152 9.54 -12.88 2.47
CA THR A 152 8.23 -13.35 2.92
C THR A 152 7.09 -12.44 2.47
N LEU A 153 7.39 -11.41 1.64
CA LEU A 153 6.43 -10.48 1.07
C LEU A 153 5.40 -11.21 0.19
N CYS A 154 4.13 -10.85 0.35
CA CYS A 154 3.02 -11.32 -0.47
C CYS A 154 2.48 -10.19 -1.34
N SER A 155 2.09 -9.08 -0.72
CA SER A 155 1.51 -7.94 -1.43
C SER A 155 2.13 -6.60 -1.02
N LEU A 156 2.20 -5.68 -1.99
CA LEU A 156 2.81 -4.36 -1.85
C LEU A 156 1.90 -3.30 -2.49
N PHE A 157 1.37 -2.39 -1.67
CA PHE A 157 0.54 -1.29 -2.13
C PHE A 157 1.26 0.04 -1.91
N ILE A 158 1.27 0.90 -2.92
CA ILE A 158 1.95 2.20 -2.89
C ILE A 158 0.90 3.29 -3.11
N SER A 159 0.95 4.37 -2.32
CA SER A 159 0.03 5.50 -2.45
C SER A 159 0.74 6.87 -2.43
N GLY A 160 0.07 7.88 -3.00
CA GLY A 160 0.55 9.25 -3.16
C GLY A 160 -0.55 10.28 -3.06
#